data_AF-A0A4U0XEV1-F1
#
_entry.id   AF-A0A4U0XEV1-F1
#
_cell.length_a   1.000
_cell.length_b   1.000
_cell.length_c   1.000
_cell.angle_alpha   90.00
_cell.angle_beta   90.00
_cell.angle_gamma   90.00
#
_symmetry.space_group_name_H-M   'P 1'
#
loop_
_entity.id
_entity.type
_entity.pdbx_description
1 polymer ?
#
loop_
_entity_poly.entity_id
_entity_poly.type
_entity_poly.pdbx_seq_one_letter_code
_entity_poly.pdbx_strand_id
1 'polypeptide(L)' 'MASRPLPPFLPENEAAFFEHVREFPAQWYKYCSEIYEYSDKIDQHLIDTRTDLDQSRRDNAELRANETDLKQELAS' A
#
# COMPACT_ATOMS: atom_id res chain seq x y z
N MET A 1 -4.99 8.54 3.11
CA MET A 1 -4.98 7.30 2.29
C MET A 1 -6.33 7.17 1.61
N ALA A 2 -6.36 6.79 0.33
CA ALA A 2 -7.63 6.50 -0.33
C ALA A 2 -8.28 5.28 0.33
N SER A 3 -9.58 5.35 0.60
CA SER A 3 -10.33 4.20 1.14
C SER A 3 -10.47 3.11 0.07
N ARG A 4 -10.41 1.85 0.48
CA ARG A 4 -10.63 0.70 -0.41
C ARG A 4 -12.01 0.81 -1.08
N PRO A 5 -12.11 0.69 -2.42
CA PRO A 5 -13.40 0.61 -3.09
C PRO A 5 -14.22 -0.58 -2.59
N LEU A 6 -15.51 -0.36 -2.38
CA LEU A 6 -16.46 -1.40 -1.99
C LEU A 6 -17.23 -1.90 -3.21
N PRO A 7 -17.58 -3.20 -3.27
CA PRO A 7 -18.43 -3.69 -4.33
C PRO A 7 -19.80 -3.00 -4.26
N PRO A 8 -20.47 -2.81 -5.41
CA PRO A 8 -21.79 -2.17 -5.46
C PRO A 8 -22.88 -2.97 -4.74
N PHE A 9 -22.66 -4.29 -4.63
CA PHE A 9 -23.59 -5.24 -4.04
C PHE A 9 -22.82 -6.39 -3.39
N LEU A 10 -23.28 -6.84 -2.22
CA LEU A 10 -22.78 -8.02 -1.53
C LEU A 10 -23.77 -9.18 -1.72
N PRO A 11 -23.53 -10.09 -2.68
CA PRO A 11 -24.45 -11.18 -2.97
C PRO A 11 -24.41 -12.26 -1.88
N GLU A 12 -25.59 -12.79 -1.52
CA GLU A 12 -25.71 -13.94 -0.61
C GLU A 12 -25.34 -15.27 -1.29
N ASN A 13 -25.42 -15.33 -2.63
CA ASN A 13 -25.10 -16.49 -3.44
C ASN A 13 -24.79 -16.07 -4.90
N GLU A 14 -24.27 -17.02 -5.69
CA GLU A 14 -23.89 -16.77 -7.09
C GLU A 14 -25.07 -16.33 -7.98
N ALA A 15 -26.28 -16.86 -7.75
CA ALA A 15 -27.45 -16.50 -8.55
C ALA A 15 -27.80 -15.02 -8.37
N ALA A 16 -27.83 -14.54 -7.12
CA ALA A 16 -28.05 -13.14 -6.78
C ALA A 16 -26.96 -12.22 -7.36
N PHE A 17 -25.70 -12.69 -7.37
CA PHE A 17 -24.61 -11.97 -8.02
C PHE A 17 -24.86 -11.80 -9.53
N PHE A 18 -25.16 -12.88 -10.25
CA PHE A 18 -25.36 -12.83 -11.69
C PHE A 18 -26.59 -12.01 -12.09
N GLU A 19 -27.66 -12.06 -11.31
CA GLU A 19 -28.83 -11.22 -11.49
C GLU A 19 -28.45 -9.74 -11.37
N HIS A 20 -27.77 -9.36 -10.29
CA HIS A 20 -27.36 -7.97 -10.08
C HIS A 20 -26.35 -7.47 -11.12
N VAL A 21 -25.40 -8.31 -11.55
CA VAL A 21 -24.46 -7.96 -12.63
C VAL A 21 -25.19 -7.72 -13.95
N ARG A 22 -26.20 -8.55 -14.26
CA ARG A 22 -27.00 -8.39 -15.49
C ARG A 22 -27.77 -7.08 -15.48
N GLU A 23 -28.31 -6.68 -14.33
CA GLU A 23 -29.06 -5.43 -14.19
C GLU A 23 -28.16 -4.19 -14.13
N PHE A 24 -26.99 -4.30 -13.48
CA PHE A 24 -26.10 -3.16 -13.21
C PHE A 24 -24.66 -3.38 -13.67
N PRO A 25 -24.40 -3.73 -14.95
CA PRO A 25 -23.05 -4.07 -15.42
C PRO A 25 -22.08 -2.89 -15.31
N ALA A 26 -22.55 -1.66 -15.50
CA ALA A 26 -21.74 -0.45 -15.41
C ALA A 26 -21.18 -0.21 -13.99
N GLN A 27 -21.93 -0.57 -12.95
CA GLN A 27 -21.48 -0.40 -11.56
C GLN A 27 -20.32 -1.36 -11.26
N TRP A 28 -20.41 -2.60 -11.75
CA TRP A 28 -19.33 -3.58 -11.64
C TRP A 28 -18.11 -3.21 -12.47
N TYR A 29 -18.29 -2.71 -13.71
CA TYR A 29 -17.18 -2.21 -14.51
C TYR A 29 -16.41 -1.09 -13.79
N LYS A 30 -17.16 -0.13 -13.22
CA LYS A 30 -16.58 0.95 -12.43
C LYS A 30 -15.83 0.41 -11.21
N TYR A 31 -16.45 -0.47 -10.43
CA TYR A 31 -15.81 -1.11 -9.28
C TYR A 31 -14.51 -1.83 -9.64
N CYS A 32 -14.52 -2.62 -10.72
CA CYS A 32 -13.33 -3.34 -11.19
C CYS A 32 -12.21 -2.37 -11.65
N SER A 33 -12.57 -1.22 -12.22
CA SER A 33 -11.59 -0.20 -12.60
C SER A 33 -10.98 0.46 -11.35
N GLU A 34 -11.83 0.85 -10.40
CA GLU A 34 -11.41 1.50 -9.15
C GLU A 34 -10.55 0.57 -8.28
N ILE A 35 -10.88 -0.73 -8.20
CA ILE A 35 -10.09 -1.68 -7.41
C ILE A 35 -8.71 -1.91 -8.02
N TYR A 36 -8.59 -1.90 -9.35
CA TYR A 36 -7.33 -2.03 -10.06
C TYR A 36 -6.43 -0.80 -9.83
N GLU A 37 -6.99 0.40 -9.96
CA GLU A 37 -6.25 1.64 -9.65
C GLU A 37 -5.88 1.72 -8.16
N TYR A 38 -6.74 1.23 -7.28
CA TYR A 38 -6.44 1.15 -5.85
C TYR A 38 -5.28 0.21 -5.58
N SER A 39 -5.24 -0.98 -6.20
CA SER A 39 -4.10 -1.90 -6.03
C SER A 39 -2.80 -1.31 -6.53
N ASP A 40 -2.80 -0.64 -7.68
CA ASP A 40 -1.60 0.00 -8.24
C ASP A 40 -1.05 1.09 -7.30
N LYS A 41 -1.94 1.89 -6.69
CA LYS A 41 -1.57 2.88 -5.67
C LYS A 41 -1.00 2.24 -4.40
N ILE A 42 -1.52 1.09 -3.98
CA ILE A 42 -0.99 0.36 -2.83
C ILE A 42 0.40 -0.20 -3.14
N ASP A 43 0.61 -0.77 -4.32
CA ASP A 43 1.91 -1.28 -4.74
C ASP A 43 2.96 -0.17 -4.78
N GLN A 44 2.61 1.00 -5.35
CA GLN A 44 3.50 2.16 -5.33
C GLN A 44 3.81 2.61 -3.89
N HIS A 45 2.79 2.71 -3.03
CA HIS A 45 2.99 3.10 -1.63
C HIS A 45 3.89 2.11 -0.87
N LEU A 46 3.80 0.81 -1.17
CA LEU A 46 4.68 -0.21 -0.59
C LEU A 46 6.13 -0.05 -1.08
N ILE A 47 6.34 0.28 -2.35
CA ILE A 47 7.67 0.57 -2.91
C ILE A 47 8.27 1.81 -2.23
N ASP A 48 7.49 2.88 -2.11
CA ASP A 48 7.92 4.13 -1.49
C ASP A 48 8.27 3.90 -0.01
N THR A 49 7.38 3.24 0.73
CA THR A 49 7.60 2.90 2.15
C THR A 49 8.85 2.05 2.35
N ARG A 50 9.10 1.09 1.45
CA ARG A 50 10.31 0.27 1.50
C ARG A 50 11.57 1.08 1.23
N THR A 51 11.51 1.99 0.26
CA THR A 51 12.62 2.89 -0.07
C THR A 51 12.95 3.80 1.12
N ASP A 52 11.93 4.39 1.75
CA ASP A 52 12.08 5.24 2.93
C ASP A 52 12.66 4.45 4.11
N LEU A 53 12.22 3.20 4.32
CA LEU A 53 12.75 2.33 5.37
C LEU A 53 14.22 1.99 5.13
N ASP A 54 14.59 1.64 3.90
CA ASP A 54 15.97 1.32 3.56
C ASP A 54 16.88 2.55 3.67
N GLN A 55 16.38 3.74 3.34
CA GLN A 55 17.11 4.99 3.57
C GLN A 55 17.30 5.28 5.07
N SER A 56 16.22 5.20 5.86
CA SER A 56 16.28 5.41 7.30
C SER A 56 17.25 4.43 8.00
N ARG A 57 17.36 3.19 7.51
CA ARG A 57 18.34 2.21 8.00
C ARG A 57 19.78 2.61 7.69
N ARG A 58 20.06 3.16 6.50
CA ARG A 58 21.39 3.67 6.14
C ARG A 58 21.76 4.86 7.02
N ASP A 59 20.86 5.82 7.15
CA ASP A 59 21.07 7.00 8.00
C ASP A 59 21.33 6.59 9.45
N ASN A 60 20.59 5.59 9.98
CA ASN A 60 20.82 5.08 11.33
C ASN A 60 22.19 4.39 11.48
N ALA A 61 22.63 3.65 10.47
CA ALA A 61 23.95 3.00 10.49
C ALA A 61 25.08 4.03 10.47
N GLU A 62 24.95 5.08 9.66
CA GLU A 62 25.92 6.19 9.61
C GLU A 62 25.98 6.95 10.94
N LEU A 63 24.82 7.27 11.53
CA LEU A 63 24.78 7.91 12.85
C LEU A 63 25.45 7.06 13.94
N ARG A 64 25.25 5.73 13.93
CA ARG A 64 25.90 4.81 14.88
C ARG A 64 27.41 4.74 14.67
N ALA A 65 27.88 4.76 13.42
CA ALA A 65 29.31 4.80 13.11
C ALA A 65 29.93 6.09 13.67
N ASN A 66 29.34 7.25 13.36
CA ASN A 66 29.79 8.54 13.88
C ASN A 66 29.78 8.60 15.41
N GLU A 67 28.76 8.05 16.07
CA GLU A 67 28.69 7.96 17.52
C GLU A 67 29.84 7.11 18.10
N THR A 68 30.19 6.02 17.42
CA THR A 68 31.29 5.13 17.82
C THR A 68 32.64 5.84 17.68
N ASP A 69 32.85 6.53 16.57
CA ASP A 69 34.09 7.27 16.30
C ASP A 69 34.29 8.41 17.32
N LEU A 70 33.25 9.21 17.57
CA LEU A 70 33.28 10.28 18.59
C LEU A 70 33.57 9.75 20.00
N LYS A 71 33.02 8.58 20.35
CA LYS A 71 33.29 7.93 21.63
C LYS A 71 34.75 7.46 21.75
N GLN A 72 35.35 6.99 20.66
CA GLN A 72 36.76 6.59 20.64
C GLN A 72 37.68 7.81 20.73
N GLU A 73 37.37 8.89 20.03
CA GLU A 73 38.10 10.16 20.12
C GLU A 73 38.07 10.73 21.55
N LEU A 74 36.91 10.70 22.21
CA LEU A 74 36.79 11.19 23.59
C LEU A 74 37.54 10.32 24.63
N ALA A 75 37.74 9.04 24.31
CA ALA A 75 38.45 8.10 25.17
C ALA A 75 39.97 8.09 24.97
N SER A 76 40.47 8.81 23.97
CA SER A 76 41.89 8.94 23.61
C SER A 76 42.49 10.24 24.18
#